data_AF-A0A530AFE0-F1
#
_entry.id   AF-A0A530AFE0-F1
#
_cell.length_a   1.000
_cell.length_b   1.000
_cell.length_c   1.000
_cell.angle_alpha   90.00
_cell.angle_beta   90.00
_cell.angle_gamma   90.00
#
_symmetry.space_group_name_H-M   'P 1'
#
loop_
_entity.id
_entity.type
_entity.pdbx_description
1 polymer ?
#
loop_
_entity_poly.entity_id
_entity_poly.type
_entity_poly.pdbx_seq_one_letter_code
_entity_poly.pdbx_strand_id
1 'polypeptide(L)'
;PTLDQVVLPSKPAHLEFFLPIGSNAFMADLAHHIEDYAARLPLVASCRIHNLAGISPSALQSAVENLSLKANGVGVIAVDHPRTRNILRELVEAGIRLVTLVSDVPAAPRSAYV
;
A
#
# COMPACT_ATOMS: atom_id res chain seq x y z
N PRO A 1 -3.33 21.79 -20.14
CA PRO A 1 -2.96 22.30 -18.81
C PRO A 1 -2.34 21.18 -17.97
N THR A 2 -1.01 21.20 -17.87
CA THR A 2 -0.21 20.26 -17.07
C THR A 2 -0.34 20.60 -15.59
N LEU A 3 -1.17 19.82 -14.89
CA LEU A 3 -0.96 19.48 -13.49
C LEU A 3 -0.45 18.03 -13.51
N ASP A 4 0.69 17.81 -12.86
CA ASP A 4 1.46 16.58 -12.74
C ASP A 4 0.72 15.30 -13.14
N GLN A 5 1.15 14.72 -14.28
CA GLN A 5 0.49 13.61 -14.96
C GLN A 5 0.55 12.32 -14.14
N VAL A 6 -0.37 12.17 -13.18
CA VAL A 6 -0.82 10.87 -12.75
C VAL A 6 -1.62 10.29 -13.92
N VAL A 7 -1.00 9.39 -14.69
CA VAL A 7 -1.72 8.59 -15.68
C VAL A 7 -2.72 7.73 -14.91
N LEU A 8 -3.98 8.14 -14.93
CA LEU A 8 -5.07 7.35 -14.37
C LEU A 8 -5.13 6.03 -15.14
N PRO A 9 -5.12 4.88 -14.46
CA PRO A 9 -5.11 3.59 -15.13
C PRO A 9 -6.37 3.44 -15.99
N SER A 10 -6.20 2.97 -17.23
CA SER A 10 -7.30 2.69 -18.16
C SER A 10 -8.13 1.44 -17.78
N LYS A 11 -7.71 0.74 -16.72
CA LYS A 11 -8.37 -0.44 -16.14
C LYS A 11 -8.64 -0.19 -14.65
N PRO A 12 -9.75 -0.70 -14.11
CA PRO A 12 -10.03 -0.64 -12.68
C PRO A 12 -8.85 -1.15 -11.83
N ALA A 13 -8.49 -0.41 -10.80
CA ALA A 13 -7.36 -0.70 -9.92
C ALA A 13 -7.71 -1.79 -8.90
N HIS A 14 -6.74 -2.66 -8.61
CA HIS A 14 -6.79 -3.62 -7.53
C HIS A 14 -5.78 -3.17 -6.47
N LEU A 15 -6.31 -2.62 -5.37
CA LEU A 15 -5.55 -2.00 -4.30
C LEU A 15 -5.40 -2.96 -3.13
N GLU A 16 -4.19 -3.06 -2.60
CA GLU A 16 -3.91 -3.83 -1.38
C GLU A 16 -3.17 -2.95 -0.36
N PHE A 17 -3.62 -2.94 0.89
CA PHE A 17 -3.04 -2.11 1.94
C PHE A 17 -2.49 -2.97 3.07
N PHE A 18 -1.27 -2.70 3.51
CA PHE A 18 -0.62 -3.40 4.61
C PHE A 18 -0.53 -2.49 5.83
N LEU A 19 -1.41 -2.72 6.81
CA LEU A 19 -1.59 -1.83 7.96
C LEU A 19 -1.38 -2.61 9.28
N PRO A 20 -0.61 -2.09 10.25
CA PRO A 20 -0.43 -2.71 11.56
C PRO A 20 -1.63 -2.41 12.46
N ILE A 21 -2.80 -3.02 12.21
CA ILE A 21 -4.04 -2.70 12.92
C ILE A 21 -3.93 -3.07 14.40
N GLY A 22 -3.51 -4.30 14.70
CA GLY A 22 -3.35 -4.78 16.08
C GLY A 22 -4.53 -4.39 16.98
N SER A 23 -4.24 -3.75 18.12
CA SER A 23 -5.24 -3.16 19.03
C SER A 23 -5.35 -1.64 18.91
N ASN A 24 -4.80 -1.04 17.85
CA ASN A 24 -4.77 0.41 17.67
C ASN A 24 -6.04 0.89 16.96
N ALA A 25 -6.93 1.55 17.70
CA ALA A 25 -8.21 2.05 17.18
C ALA A 25 -8.03 2.99 15.98
N PHE A 26 -7.00 3.85 15.98
CA PHE A 26 -6.72 4.73 14.83
C PHE A 26 -6.46 3.93 13.55
N MET A 27 -5.72 2.81 13.65
CA MET A 27 -5.42 1.98 12.48
C MET A 27 -6.65 1.20 11.99
N ALA A 28 -7.53 0.80 12.90
CA ALA A 28 -8.81 0.20 12.55
C ALA A 28 -9.71 1.23 11.82
N ASP A 29 -9.81 2.45 12.33
CA ASP A 29 -10.58 3.52 11.70
C ASP A 29 -10.01 3.92 10.34
N LEU A 30 -8.67 3.98 10.22
CA LEU A 30 -8.01 4.23 8.95
C LEU A 30 -8.32 3.14 7.91
N ALA A 31 -8.27 1.87 8.30
CA ALA A 31 -8.63 0.75 7.44
C ALA A 31 -10.06 0.87 6.92
N HIS A 32 -11.02 1.12 7.81
CA HIS A 32 -12.43 1.31 7.43
C HIS A 32 -12.61 2.50 6.48
N HIS A 33 -11.98 3.64 6.74
CA HIS A 33 -12.06 4.80 5.85
C HIS A 33 -11.48 4.52 4.46
N ILE A 34 -10.37 3.78 4.38
CA ILE A 34 -9.78 3.38 3.10
C ILE A 34 -10.75 2.48 2.32
N GLU A 35 -11.31 1.46 2.95
CA GLU A 35 -12.27 0.54 2.32
C GLU A 35 -13.54 1.28 1.86
N ASP A 36 -14.13 2.10 2.73
CA ASP A 36 -15.33 2.88 2.43
C ASP A 36 -15.12 3.88 1.30
N TYR A 37 -13.96 4.53 1.27
CA TYR A 37 -13.63 5.46 0.19
C TYR A 37 -13.39 4.72 -1.12
N ALA A 38 -12.61 3.64 -1.10
CA ALA A 38 -12.32 2.83 -2.26
C ALA A 38 -13.58 2.23 -2.90
N ALA A 39 -14.53 1.76 -2.09
CA ALA A 39 -15.81 1.21 -2.58
C ALA A 39 -16.66 2.21 -3.36
N ARG A 40 -16.45 3.53 -3.15
CA ARG A 40 -17.16 4.61 -3.83
C ARG A 40 -16.46 5.08 -5.11
N LEU A 41 -15.24 4.64 -5.37
CA LEU A 41 -14.45 5.06 -6.53
C LEU A 41 -14.73 4.15 -7.74
N PRO A 42 -15.28 4.66 -8.86
CA PRO A 42 -15.62 3.84 -10.03
C PRO A 42 -14.42 3.14 -10.69
N LEU A 43 -13.20 3.66 -10.47
CA LEU A 43 -11.96 3.12 -11.03
C LEU A 43 -11.23 2.17 -10.07
N VAL A 44 -11.85 1.77 -8.95
CA VAL A 44 -11.29 0.75 -8.05
C VAL A 44 -12.13 -0.51 -8.15
N ALA A 45 -11.56 -1.59 -8.68
CA ALA A 45 -12.22 -2.89 -8.77
C ALA A 45 -12.19 -3.66 -7.44
N SER A 46 -11.13 -3.52 -6.66
CA SER A 46 -11.07 -4.12 -5.32
C SER A 46 -10.13 -3.33 -4.42
N CYS A 47 -10.46 -3.30 -3.13
CA CYS A 47 -9.58 -2.85 -2.07
C CYS A 47 -9.53 -3.93 -1.01
N ARG A 48 -8.32 -4.35 -0.62
CA ARG A 48 -8.12 -5.35 0.44
C ARG A 48 -7.17 -4.81 1.49
N ILE A 49 -7.58 -4.88 2.75
CA ILE A 49 -6.71 -4.57 3.88
C ILE A 49 -6.08 -5.87 4.41
N HIS A 50 -4.76 -5.83 4.59
CA HIS A 50 -3.95 -6.86 5.26
C HIS A 50 -3.54 -6.33 6.62
N ASN A 51 -4.01 -7.01 7.66
CA ASN A 51 -3.59 -6.72 9.02
C ASN A 51 -2.20 -7.30 9.27
N LEU A 52 -1.22 -6.42 9.49
CA LEU A 52 0.11 -6.82 9.94
C LEU A 52 0.14 -6.97 11.46
N ALA A 53 0.81 -8.01 11.95
CA ALA A 53 1.06 -8.18 13.38
C ALA A 53 1.94 -7.06 13.98
N GLY A 54 2.57 -6.24 13.13
CA GLY A 54 3.37 -5.08 13.51
C GLY A 54 4.09 -4.49 12.29
N ILE A 55 5.02 -3.56 12.54
CA ILE A 55 5.77 -2.85 11.49
C ILE A 55 7.15 -3.50 11.20
N SER A 56 7.37 -4.74 11.64
CA SER A 56 8.65 -5.41 11.42
C SER A 56 8.83 -5.78 9.94
N PRO A 57 10.06 -5.77 9.40
CA PRO A 57 10.30 -6.17 8.02
C PRO A 57 9.88 -7.61 7.72
N SER A 58 9.93 -8.51 8.71
CA SER A 58 9.46 -9.90 8.55
C SER A 58 7.95 -9.99 8.44
N ALA A 59 7.20 -9.21 9.22
CA ALA A 59 5.74 -9.18 9.11
C ALA A 59 5.30 -8.67 7.73
N LEU A 60 5.97 -7.63 7.21
CA LEU A 60 5.71 -7.13 5.87
C LEU A 60 6.05 -8.16 4.79
N GLN A 61 7.21 -8.83 4.88
CA GLN A 61 7.61 -9.87 3.92
C GLN A 61 6.55 -10.97 3.82
N SER A 62 6.14 -11.53 4.95
CA SER A 62 5.16 -12.61 4.99
C SER A 62 3.79 -12.18 4.47
N ALA A 63 3.41 -10.91 4.66
CA ALA A 63 2.17 -10.38 4.10
C ALA A 63 2.27 -10.20 2.57
N VAL A 64 3.39 -9.70 2.07
CA VAL A 64 3.66 -9.51 0.64
C VAL A 64 3.71 -10.84 -0.11
N GLU A 65 4.16 -11.92 0.51
CA GLU A 65 4.10 -13.28 -0.08
C GLU A 65 2.67 -13.73 -0.41
N ASN A 66 1.66 -13.15 0.25
CA ASN A 66 0.24 -13.43 0.02
C ASN A 66 -0.46 -12.38 -0.87
N LEU A 67 0.32 -11.48 -1.49
CA LEU A 67 -0.18 -10.45 -2.38
C LEU A 67 -0.84 -11.07 -3.63
N SER A 68 -1.98 -10.52 -4.05
CA SER A 68 -2.66 -10.95 -5.25
C SER A 68 -1.82 -10.63 -6.49
N LEU A 69 -1.75 -11.58 -7.43
CA LEU A 69 -1.15 -11.36 -8.75
C LEU A 69 -1.88 -10.28 -9.58
N LYS A 70 -3.08 -9.85 -9.16
CA LYS A 70 -3.84 -8.77 -9.82
C LYS A 70 -3.54 -7.40 -9.24
N ALA A 71 -2.86 -7.33 -8.09
CA ALA A 71 -2.58 -6.08 -7.41
C ALA A 71 -1.77 -5.15 -8.32
N ASN A 72 -2.23 -3.90 -8.44
CA ASN A 72 -1.54 -2.88 -9.23
C ASN A 72 -1.30 -1.58 -8.45
N GLY A 73 -1.88 -1.47 -7.25
CA GLY A 73 -1.56 -0.44 -6.27
C GLY A 73 -1.39 -1.06 -4.88
N VAL A 74 -0.36 -0.62 -4.16
CA VAL A 74 -0.11 -1.02 -2.77
C VAL A 74 0.09 0.20 -1.89
N GLY A 75 -0.62 0.22 -0.75
CA GLY A 75 -0.38 1.15 0.35
C GLY A 75 0.28 0.43 1.53
N VAL A 76 1.27 1.05 2.17
CA VAL A 76 1.99 0.41 3.29
C VAL A 76 2.31 1.39 4.40
N ILE A 77 2.13 0.96 5.64
CA ILE A 77 2.72 1.61 6.83
C ILE A 77 3.95 0.79 7.21
N ALA A 78 5.14 1.36 7.01
CA ALA A 78 6.39 0.66 7.30
C ALA A 78 7.46 1.58 7.89
N VAL A 79 8.42 0.96 8.57
CA VAL A 79 9.60 1.64 9.11
C VAL A 79 10.73 1.66 8.09
N ASP A 80 11.54 2.71 8.16
CA ASP A 80 12.73 2.83 7.33
C ASP A 80 13.83 1.85 7.79
N HIS A 81 13.89 0.71 7.12
CA HIS A 81 14.84 -0.36 7.41
C HIS A 81 15.37 -0.97 6.10
N PRO A 82 16.66 -1.37 6.01
CA PRO A 82 17.24 -1.92 4.77
C PRO A 82 16.42 -3.06 4.14
N ARG A 83 15.92 -3.99 4.96
CA ARG A 83 15.05 -5.08 4.49
C ARG A 83 13.70 -4.58 3.96
N THR A 84 13.05 -3.63 4.64
CA THR A 84 11.81 -3.00 4.14
C THR A 84 12.05 -2.36 2.79
N ARG A 85 13.12 -1.58 2.63
CA ARG A 85 13.45 -0.91 1.35
C ARG A 85 13.55 -1.90 0.19
N ASN A 86 14.16 -3.07 0.42
CA ASN A 86 14.28 -4.10 -0.60
C ASN A 86 12.92 -4.68 -0.98
N ILE A 87 12.07 -5.02 0.00
CA ILE A 87 10.70 -5.50 -0.24
C ILE A 87 9.91 -4.47 -1.08
N LEU A 88 9.98 -3.19 -0.70
CA LEU A 88 9.29 -2.12 -1.42
C LEU A 88 9.83 -1.93 -2.85
N ARG A 89 11.14 -2.10 -3.05
CA ARG A 89 11.74 -2.06 -4.39
C ARG A 89 11.25 -3.21 -5.27
N GLU A 90 11.22 -4.43 -4.75
CA GLU A 90 10.73 -5.61 -5.47
C GLU A 90 9.27 -5.43 -5.93
N LEU A 91 8.41 -4.84 -5.08
CA LEU A 91 7.04 -4.51 -5.47
C LEU A 91 6.99 -3.52 -6.65
N VAL A 92 7.79 -2.46 -6.59
CA VAL A 92 7.83 -1.45 -7.67
C VAL A 92 8.40 -2.04 -8.96
N GLU A 93 9.44 -2.88 -8.87
CA GLU A 93 10.04 -3.59 -10.00
C GLU A 93 9.05 -4.59 -10.63
N ALA A 94 8.14 -5.16 -9.84
CA ALA A 94 7.01 -5.96 -10.32
C ALA A 94 5.90 -5.13 -10.99
N GLY A 95 6.08 -3.81 -11.12
CA GLY A 95 5.14 -2.90 -11.78
C GLY A 95 4.03 -2.37 -10.88
N ILE A 96 4.09 -2.61 -9.57
CA ILE A 96 3.08 -2.15 -8.61
C ILE A 96 3.33 -0.69 -8.25
N ARG A 97 2.26 0.12 -8.26
CA ARG A 97 2.31 1.50 -7.75
C ARG A 97 2.29 1.48 -6.23
N LEU A 98 3.40 1.86 -5.61
CA LEU A 98 3.55 1.86 -4.16
C LEU A 98 3.34 3.25 -3.55
N VAL A 99 2.59 3.34 -2.45
CA VAL A 99 2.44 4.54 -1.60
C VAL A 99 2.76 4.17 -0.15
N THR A 100 3.52 5.02 0.53
CA THR A 100 3.72 4.93 1.99
C THR A 100 2.70 5.81 2.70
N LEU A 101 2.18 5.32 3.83
CA LEU A 101 1.14 5.98 4.61
C LEU A 101 1.60 6.15 6.05
N VAL A 102 1.33 7.28 6.70
CA VAL A 102 1.59 7.60 8.12
C VAL A 102 3.07 7.65 8.50
N SER A 103 3.88 6.73 7.99
CA SER A 103 5.33 6.68 8.10
C SER A 103 5.95 6.44 6.72
N ASP A 104 7.14 7.01 6.50
CA ASP A 104 7.79 6.97 5.20
C ASP A 104 9.07 6.12 5.18
N VAL A 105 9.45 5.68 3.98
CA VAL A 105 10.71 4.99 3.68
C VAL A 105 11.43 5.76 2.57
N PRO A 106 12.13 6.87 2.89
CA PRO A 106 12.60 7.82 1.88
C PRO A 106 13.55 7.24 0.83
N ALA A 107 14.36 6.26 1.23
CA ALA A 107 15.33 5.59 0.37
C ALA A 107 14.74 4.43 -0.47
N ALA A 108 13.44 4.12 -0.32
CA ALA A 108 12.74 3.18 -1.17
C ALA A 108 12.02 3.92 -2.32
N PRO A 109 11.92 3.30 -3.51
CA PRO A 109 11.10 3.84 -4.59
C PRO A 109 9.63 3.82 -4.15
N ARG A 110 8.93 4.94 -4.36
CA ARG A 110 7.49 5.07 -4.08
C ARG A 110 6.90 6.17 -4.95
N SER A 111 5.59 6.10 -5.16
CA SER A 111 4.84 7.08 -5.95
C SER A 111 4.50 8.32 -5.13
N ALA A 112 4.21 8.15 -3.84
CA ALA A 112 3.89 9.22 -2.91
C ALA A 112 4.09 8.77 -1.45
N TYR A 113 4.09 9.74 -0.55
CA TYR A 113 3.95 9.57 0.90
C TYR A 113 2.77 10.43 1.36
N VAL A 114 1.91 9.87 2.24
CA VAL A 114 0.71 10.52 2.78
C VAL A 114 0.66 10.40 4.29
#